data_AF-A0A834ADI6-F1
#
_entry.id   AF-A0A834ADI6-F1
#
_cell.length_a   1.000
_cell.length_b   1.000
_cell.length_c   1.000
_cell.angle_alpha   90.00
_cell.angle_beta   90.00
_cell.angle_gamma   90.00
#
_symmetry.space_group_name_H-M   'P 1'
#
loop_
_entity.id
_entity.type
_entity.pdbx_description
1 polymer ?
#
loop_
_entity_poly.entity_id
_entity_poly.type
_entity_poly.pdbx_seq_one_letter_code
_entity_poly.pdbx_strand_id
1 'polypeptide(L)'
;MAPGGGSTVFAEIQGVIDACIKLSGMPDLSLSFMNPRLLDDVSFHPCIRFKRWESERVLSFIPPDGNFRLISYRVSSQNLVAIPVYVKHSISFKENSSCGRFDITIGPKQNMGKTIEGITVTVHMPKVVLNMNLTPTQGSYTFDPVTKVLTWDVGKITPQKLPSLKGLINLQSGAPKPEENPSLNIQFKIQQLAISGLKVNRLDMYGEKYKPFKGVKYVTKAGKFQVRT
;
A
#
# COMPACT_ATOMS: atom_id res chain seq x y z
N MET A 1 -21.61 10.33 20.45
CA MET A 1 -20.15 10.09 20.49
C MET A 1 -19.72 9.65 19.09
N ALA A 2 -18.93 10.45 18.39
CA ALA A 2 -18.49 10.11 17.03
C ALA A 2 -17.54 8.90 17.10
N PRO A 3 -17.76 7.81 16.32
CA PRO A 3 -16.85 6.68 16.30
C PRO A 3 -15.50 7.13 15.70
N GLY A 4 -14.40 6.59 16.25
CA GLY A 4 -13.00 7.00 16.03
C GLY A 4 -12.73 7.68 14.69
N GLY A 5 -12.39 8.96 14.74
CA GLY A 5 -12.08 9.75 13.55
C GLY A 5 -10.94 9.11 12.78
N GLY A 6 -11.17 8.79 11.49
CA GLY A 6 -10.21 8.20 10.55
C GLY A 6 -9.03 9.11 10.18
N SER A 7 -8.41 9.68 11.20
CA SER A 7 -7.22 10.51 11.19
C SER A 7 -5.99 9.62 11.03
N THR A 8 -4.99 10.15 10.34
CA THR A 8 -3.72 9.47 10.15
C THR A 8 -2.88 9.62 11.41
N VAL A 9 -2.63 8.52 12.12
CA VAL A 9 -1.72 8.51 13.29
C VAL A 9 -0.25 8.58 12.86
N PHE A 10 0.11 7.81 11.85
CA PHE A 10 1.44 7.78 11.26
C PHE A 10 1.33 7.37 9.79
N ALA A 11 2.12 7.98 8.92
CA ALA A 11 2.22 7.58 7.52
C ALA A 11 3.61 7.90 6.96
N GLU A 12 4.12 6.97 6.16
CA GLU A 12 5.40 7.09 5.50
C GLU A 12 5.32 6.37 4.14
N ILE A 13 6.03 6.89 3.14
CA ILE A 13 6.16 6.24 1.84
C ILE A 13 7.63 5.94 1.59
N GLN A 14 7.91 4.68 1.29
CA GLN A 14 9.19 4.22 0.77
C GLN A 14 9.02 3.83 -0.69
N GLY A 15 10.01 4.12 -1.51
CA GLY A 15 9.98 3.85 -2.93
C GLY A 15 11.29 3.31 -3.46
N VAL A 16 11.19 2.62 -4.58
CA VAL A 16 12.34 2.15 -5.36
C VAL A 16 12.10 2.46 -6.83
N ILE A 17 13.18 2.68 -7.56
CA ILE A 17 13.16 2.70 -9.03
C ILE A 17 13.99 1.52 -9.48
N ASP A 18 13.32 0.47 -9.94
CA ASP A 18 13.96 -0.66 -10.58
C ASP A 18 14.00 -0.41 -12.10
N ALA A 19 15.12 -0.74 -12.73
CA ALA A 19 15.37 -0.57 -14.14
C ALA A 19 15.48 -1.94 -14.83
N CYS A 20 14.88 -2.04 -16.02
CA CYS A 20 15.06 -3.15 -16.94
C CYS A 20 15.66 -2.57 -18.22
N ILE A 21 16.96 -2.75 -18.40
CA ILE A 21 17.74 -2.16 -19.50
C ILE A 21 18.03 -3.27 -20.51
N LYS A 22 17.65 -3.00 -21.76
CA LYS A 22 17.94 -3.84 -22.92
C LYS A 22 18.38 -2.93 -24.05
N LEU A 23 19.58 -2.39 -23.90
CA LEU A 23 20.17 -1.39 -24.79
C LEU A 23 21.50 -1.91 -25.31
N SER A 24 21.77 -1.69 -26.59
CA SER A 24 23.06 -2.06 -27.21
C SER A 24 24.11 -0.97 -26.97
N GLY A 25 25.38 -1.37 -26.88
CA GLY A 25 26.51 -0.44 -26.78
C GLY A 25 26.74 0.07 -25.36
N MET A 26 27.11 1.35 -25.22
CA MET A 26 27.37 2.01 -23.94
C MET A 26 26.52 3.28 -23.79
N PRO A 27 25.19 3.15 -23.67
CA PRO A 27 24.30 4.30 -23.60
C PRO A 27 24.51 5.08 -22.31
N ASP A 28 24.58 6.40 -22.41
CA ASP A 28 24.58 7.30 -21.24
C ASP A 28 23.17 7.84 -21.02
N LEU A 29 22.57 7.52 -19.89
CA LEU A 29 21.18 7.86 -19.57
C LEU A 29 21.11 9.04 -18.61
N SER A 30 20.15 9.94 -18.86
CA SER A 30 19.78 11.02 -17.94
C SER A 30 18.28 10.94 -17.62
N LEU A 31 17.96 10.61 -16.38
CA LEU A 31 16.60 10.53 -15.86
C LEU A 31 16.32 11.73 -14.95
N SER A 32 15.27 12.49 -15.26
CA SER A 32 14.80 13.64 -14.48
C SER A 32 13.37 13.46 -14.00
N PHE A 33 13.02 14.14 -12.91
CA PHE A 33 11.68 14.14 -12.32
C PHE A 33 11.05 15.53 -12.37
N MET A 34 9.73 15.59 -12.41
CA MET A 34 8.98 16.86 -12.33
C MET A 34 9.08 17.48 -10.93
N ASN A 35 9.23 16.63 -9.92
CA ASN A 35 9.17 16.97 -8.50
C ASN A 35 10.25 16.21 -7.71
N PRO A 36 11.55 16.38 -8.04
CA PRO A 36 12.64 15.64 -7.41
C PRO A 36 12.80 15.92 -5.92
N ARG A 37 12.26 17.04 -5.41
CA ARG A 37 12.25 17.39 -3.98
C ARG A 37 11.46 16.40 -3.11
N LEU A 38 10.66 15.52 -3.72
CA LEU A 38 9.99 14.44 -2.99
C LEU A 38 10.95 13.33 -2.56
N LEU A 39 12.09 13.19 -3.23
CA LEU A 39 13.07 12.14 -2.98
C LEU A 39 13.96 12.56 -1.80
N ASP A 40 13.86 11.83 -0.70
CA ASP A 40 14.63 12.01 0.53
C ASP A 40 15.33 10.70 0.90
N ASP A 41 16.41 10.78 1.70
CA ASP A 41 17.20 9.62 2.14
C ASP A 41 17.49 8.61 1.01
N VAL A 42 18.05 9.13 -0.09
CA VAL A 42 18.19 8.36 -1.34
C VAL A 42 19.45 7.50 -1.29
N SER A 43 19.29 6.20 -1.54
CA SER A 43 20.40 5.28 -1.82
C SER A 43 20.54 5.07 -3.32
N PHE A 44 21.78 5.12 -3.82
CA PHE A 44 22.08 5.11 -5.24
C PHE A 44 22.77 3.81 -5.67
N HIS A 45 22.43 3.32 -6.86
CA HIS A 45 23.25 2.32 -7.53
C HIS A 45 24.63 2.91 -7.88
N PRO A 46 25.73 2.14 -7.81
CA PRO A 46 27.09 2.62 -8.09
C PRO A 46 27.32 3.24 -9.48
N CYS A 47 26.44 2.95 -10.46
CA CYS A 47 26.55 3.53 -11.80
C CYS A 47 26.12 5.01 -11.87
N ILE A 48 25.52 5.55 -10.81
CA ILE A 48 25.01 6.92 -10.78
C ILE A 48 26.11 7.91 -10.45
N ARG A 49 26.21 8.96 -11.28
CA ARG A 49 27.11 10.10 -11.05
C ARG A 49 26.52 11.02 -9.98
N PHE A 50 26.86 10.76 -8.71
CA PHE A 50 26.32 11.50 -7.56
C PHE A 50 26.42 13.02 -7.68
N LYS A 51 27.55 13.55 -8.18
CA LYS A 51 27.75 15.01 -8.37
C LYS A 51 26.64 15.67 -9.21
N ARG A 52 26.14 14.98 -10.24
CA ARG A 52 25.04 15.48 -11.09
C ARG A 52 23.69 15.46 -10.37
N TRP A 53 23.46 14.48 -9.50
CA TRP A 53 22.27 14.47 -8.65
C TRP A 53 22.32 15.64 -7.65
N GLU A 54 23.48 15.89 -7.06
CA GLU A 54 23.69 16.97 -6.09
C GLU A 54 23.50 18.36 -6.69
N SER A 55 24.00 18.61 -7.90
CA SER A 55 23.89 19.92 -8.58
C SER A 55 22.56 20.14 -9.30
N GLU A 56 22.07 19.13 -10.03
CA GLU A 56 20.98 19.29 -11.01
C GLU A 56 19.72 18.50 -10.65
N ARG A 57 19.78 17.63 -9.63
CA ARG A 57 18.72 16.65 -9.32
C ARG A 57 18.36 15.75 -10.51
N VAL A 58 19.37 15.39 -11.30
CA VAL A 58 19.29 14.46 -12.43
C VAL A 58 20.05 13.18 -12.10
N LEU A 59 19.43 12.02 -12.33
CA LEU A 59 20.10 10.73 -12.25
C LEU A 59 20.81 10.48 -13.59
N SER A 60 22.12 10.67 -13.61
CA SER A 60 22.97 10.44 -14.79
C SER A 60 23.82 9.19 -14.59
N PHE A 61 23.79 8.24 -15.53
CA PHE A 61 24.43 6.93 -15.38
C PHE A 61 24.60 6.19 -16.72
N ILE A 62 25.64 5.36 -16.80
CA ILE A 62 25.75 4.30 -17.81
C ILE A 62 25.21 3.02 -17.14
N PRO A 63 24.08 2.45 -17.59
CA PRO A 63 23.43 1.35 -16.89
C PRO A 63 24.16 0.00 -17.08
N PRO A 64 24.16 -0.86 -16.05
CA PRO A 64 24.32 -2.30 -16.25
C PRO A 64 23.23 -2.86 -17.19
N ASP A 65 23.54 -3.96 -17.88
CA ASP A 65 22.55 -4.68 -18.68
C ASP A 65 21.57 -5.47 -17.78
N GLY A 66 20.34 -5.64 -18.26
CA GLY A 66 19.31 -6.41 -17.56
C GLY A 66 18.60 -5.66 -16.44
N ASN A 67 18.29 -6.38 -15.35
CA ASN A 67 17.46 -5.86 -14.25
C ASN A 67 18.31 -5.47 -13.05
N PHE A 68 18.14 -4.25 -12.55
CA PHE A 68 18.80 -3.79 -11.33
C PHE A 68 17.99 -2.69 -10.63
N ARG A 69 18.29 -2.44 -9.35
CA ARG A 69 17.72 -1.32 -8.61
C ARG A 69 18.56 -0.07 -8.86
N LEU A 70 17.96 0.96 -9.44
CA LEU A 70 18.63 2.23 -9.72
C LEU A 70 18.75 3.08 -8.45
N ILE A 71 17.64 3.28 -7.74
CA ILE A 71 17.61 3.98 -6.44
C ILE A 71 16.58 3.37 -5.49
N SER A 72 16.78 3.57 -4.20
CA SER A 72 15.73 3.51 -3.17
C SER A 72 15.65 4.85 -2.44
N TYR A 73 14.47 5.22 -1.96
CA TYR A 73 14.23 6.52 -1.35
C TYR A 73 13.09 6.47 -0.33
N ARG A 74 13.06 7.47 0.54
CA ARG A 74 11.90 7.84 1.36
C ARG A 74 11.27 9.10 0.78
N VAL A 75 9.98 9.28 1.00
CA VAL A 75 9.29 10.51 0.58
C VAL A 75 9.38 11.54 1.70
N SER A 76 9.79 12.76 1.36
CA SER A 76 9.94 13.85 2.33
C SER A 76 8.65 14.11 3.12
N SER A 77 8.78 14.30 4.45
CA SER A 77 7.66 14.51 5.38
C SER A 77 6.93 15.85 5.22
N GLN A 78 7.37 16.71 4.30
CA GLN A 78 6.77 18.03 4.06
C GLN A 78 5.35 17.96 3.47
N ASN A 79 4.94 16.82 2.92
CA ASN A 79 3.62 16.64 2.33
C ASN A 79 2.78 15.62 3.11
N LEU A 80 1.49 15.91 3.29
CA LEU A 80 0.54 14.94 3.83
C LEU A 80 0.45 13.73 2.90
N VAL A 81 0.66 12.54 3.44
CA VAL A 81 0.55 11.28 2.70
C VAL A 81 -0.92 11.03 2.33
N ALA A 82 -1.18 10.91 1.03
CA ALA A 82 -2.50 10.53 0.54
C ALA A 82 -2.82 9.09 0.95
N ILE A 83 -3.97 8.90 1.61
CA ILE A 83 -4.41 7.58 2.08
C ILE A 83 -5.40 7.03 1.03
N PRO A 84 -5.09 5.92 0.32
CA PRO A 84 -5.88 5.49 -0.82
C PRO A 84 -7.14 4.69 -0.47
N VAL A 85 -7.23 4.16 0.75
CA VAL A 85 -8.32 3.28 1.21
C VAL A 85 -8.83 3.77 2.56
N TYR A 86 -10.13 3.71 2.78
CA TYR A 86 -10.74 3.85 4.11
C TYR A 86 -11.51 2.58 4.48
N VAL A 87 -11.73 2.38 5.77
CA VAL A 87 -12.60 1.33 6.29
C VAL A 87 -13.64 1.95 7.21
N LYS A 88 -14.92 1.65 6.95
CA LYS A 88 -16.00 1.84 7.92
C LYS A 88 -16.13 0.56 8.71
N HIS A 89 -16.11 0.65 10.04
CA HIS A 89 -16.20 -0.50 10.92
C HIS A 89 -17.28 -0.29 12.00
N SER A 90 -17.89 -1.39 12.40
CA SER A 90 -18.74 -1.51 13.59
C SER A 90 -18.44 -2.87 14.20
N ILE A 91 -17.52 -2.89 15.16
CA ILE A 91 -17.07 -4.09 15.85
C ILE A 91 -17.46 -3.93 17.31
N SER A 92 -18.16 -4.93 17.84
CA SER A 92 -18.62 -4.92 19.22
C SER A 92 -18.58 -6.32 19.83
N PHE A 93 -18.07 -6.37 21.04
CA PHE A 93 -18.09 -7.54 21.91
C PHE A 93 -19.06 -7.23 23.05
N LYS A 94 -20.14 -8.00 23.17
CA LYS A 94 -21.16 -7.79 24.21
C LYS A 94 -20.77 -8.51 25.49
N GLU A 95 -20.76 -7.78 26.61
CA GLU A 95 -20.50 -8.33 27.94
C GLU A 95 -21.52 -9.41 28.32
N ASN A 96 -21.07 -10.42 29.07
CA ASN A 96 -21.89 -11.53 29.57
C ASN A 96 -22.72 -12.26 28.51
N SER A 97 -22.28 -12.20 27.25
CA SER A 97 -22.94 -12.88 26.15
C SER A 97 -21.92 -13.67 25.34
N SER A 98 -22.39 -14.77 24.74
CA SER A 98 -21.59 -15.61 23.86
C SER A 98 -21.50 -15.07 22.42
N CYS A 99 -21.90 -13.81 22.17
CA CYS A 99 -22.06 -13.28 20.82
C CYS A 99 -21.59 -11.82 20.68
N GLY A 100 -20.81 -11.54 19.63
CA GLY A 100 -20.39 -10.21 19.20
C GLY A 100 -20.80 -9.94 17.75
N ARG A 101 -20.51 -8.74 17.27
CA ARG A 101 -20.77 -8.32 15.89
C ARG A 101 -19.49 -7.82 15.22
N PHE A 102 -19.27 -8.24 13.98
CA PHE A 102 -18.17 -7.81 13.14
C PHE A 102 -18.69 -7.31 11.81
N ASP A 103 -18.72 -6.00 11.61
CA ASP A 103 -19.09 -5.39 10.34
C ASP A 103 -17.96 -4.46 9.86
N ILE A 104 -17.42 -4.73 8.68
CA ILE A 104 -16.47 -3.84 8.01
C ILE A 104 -16.87 -3.60 6.55
N THR A 105 -16.63 -2.39 6.05
CA THR A 105 -16.80 -2.00 4.64
C THR A 105 -15.56 -1.24 4.19
N ILE A 106 -14.94 -1.67 3.10
CA ILE A 106 -13.74 -1.03 2.54
C ILE A 106 -14.15 -0.16 1.36
N GLY A 107 -13.60 1.05 1.28
CA GLY A 107 -13.84 1.96 0.15
C GLY A 107 -12.61 2.73 -0.29
N PRO A 108 -12.64 3.31 -1.50
CA PRO A 108 -11.57 4.16 -2.01
C PRO A 108 -11.60 5.53 -1.32
N LYS A 109 -10.44 6.11 -1.01
CA LYS A 109 -10.31 7.45 -0.44
C LYS A 109 -9.55 8.38 -1.40
N GLN A 110 -8.23 8.48 -1.29
CA GLN A 110 -7.39 9.30 -2.19
C GLN A 110 -6.63 8.44 -3.20
N ASN A 111 -7.36 7.68 -4.02
CA ASN A 111 -6.79 6.75 -5.01
C ASN A 111 -6.67 7.35 -6.43
N MET A 112 -6.97 8.63 -6.62
CA MET A 112 -6.89 9.33 -7.91
C MET A 112 -7.66 8.61 -9.05
N GLY A 113 -8.78 7.98 -8.72
CA GLY A 113 -9.59 7.20 -9.67
C GLY A 113 -8.95 5.91 -10.16
N LYS A 114 -7.79 5.51 -9.65
CA LYS A 114 -7.11 4.27 -10.03
C LYS A 114 -7.68 3.08 -9.25
N THR A 115 -7.80 1.94 -9.93
CA THR A 115 -8.33 0.70 -9.34
C THR A 115 -7.41 0.20 -8.23
N ILE A 116 -8.01 -0.12 -7.08
CA ILE A 116 -7.35 -0.78 -5.96
C ILE A 116 -7.67 -2.28 -6.06
N GLU A 117 -6.63 -3.11 -6.16
CA GLU A 117 -6.72 -4.55 -6.40
C GLU A 117 -5.77 -5.34 -5.49
N GLY A 118 -5.92 -6.67 -5.48
CA GLY A 118 -5.16 -7.56 -4.60
C GLY A 118 -5.38 -7.22 -3.13
N ILE A 119 -6.63 -6.93 -2.77
CA ILE A 119 -7.00 -6.47 -1.43
C ILE A 119 -7.19 -7.68 -0.53
N THR A 120 -6.46 -7.69 0.58
CA THR A 120 -6.61 -8.69 1.65
C THR A 120 -6.68 -7.98 2.99
N VAL A 121 -7.65 -8.34 3.83
CA VAL A 121 -7.75 -7.86 5.21
C VAL A 121 -7.39 -8.99 6.16
N THR A 122 -6.45 -8.74 7.06
CA THR A 122 -6.03 -9.67 8.10
C THR A 122 -6.26 -9.07 9.48
N VAL A 123 -6.94 -9.82 10.33
CA VAL A 123 -7.29 -9.40 11.70
C VAL A 123 -6.88 -10.49 12.68
N HIS A 124 -6.06 -10.13 13.66
CA HIS A 124 -5.75 -11.00 14.78
C HIS A 124 -6.83 -10.80 15.84
N MET A 125 -7.69 -11.80 16.00
CA MET A 125 -8.82 -11.73 16.92
C MET A 125 -8.36 -12.00 18.37
N PRO A 126 -9.03 -11.39 19.36
CA PRO A 126 -8.83 -11.71 20.76
C PRO A 126 -9.06 -13.21 21.04
N LYS A 127 -8.36 -13.76 22.03
CA LYS A 127 -8.44 -15.19 22.39
C LYS A 127 -9.85 -15.67 22.73
N VAL A 128 -10.70 -14.77 23.24
CA VAL A 128 -12.11 -15.03 23.56
C VAL A 128 -12.96 -15.40 22.33
N VAL A 129 -12.51 -15.08 21.11
CA VAL A 129 -13.23 -15.43 19.87
C VAL A 129 -13.06 -16.92 19.57
N LEU A 130 -14.17 -17.67 19.53
CA LEU A 130 -14.18 -19.11 19.24
C LEU A 130 -14.29 -19.39 17.75
N ASN A 131 -15.25 -18.75 17.08
CA ASN A 131 -15.45 -18.81 15.63
C ASN A 131 -16.24 -17.59 15.15
N MET A 132 -16.45 -17.47 13.84
CA MET A 132 -17.16 -16.36 13.23
C MET A 132 -18.10 -16.85 12.14
N ASN A 133 -19.30 -16.28 12.07
CA ASN A 133 -20.24 -16.50 10.97
C ASN A 133 -20.47 -15.18 10.25
N LEU A 134 -19.65 -14.96 9.22
CA LEU A 134 -19.62 -13.73 8.44
C LEU A 134 -20.11 -13.99 7.02
N THR A 135 -20.69 -12.96 6.40
CA THR A 135 -21.13 -12.95 5.01
C THR A 135 -20.34 -11.88 4.25
N PRO A 136 -19.43 -12.25 3.34
CA PRO A 136 -18.79 -11.31 2.44
C PRO A 136 -19.75 -10.90 1.32
N THR A 137 -19.79 -9.61 0.95
CA THR A 137 -20.47 -9.16 -0.27
C THR A 137 -19.66 -9.42 -1.53
N GLN A 138 -18.36 -9.69 -1.36
CA GLN A 138 -17.38 -9.98 -2.39
C GLN A 138 -16.21 -10.76 -1.80
N GLY A 139 -15.68 -11.71 -2.57
CA GLY A 139 -14.52 -12.51 -2.18
C GLY A 139 -14.88 -13.59 -1.15
N SER A 140 -13.87 -14.10 -0.43
CA SER A 140 -14.04 -15.17 0.55
C SER A 140 -13.20 -14.88 1.79
N TYR A 141 -13.61 -15.42 2.94
CA TYR A 141 -12.86 -15.30 4.18
C TYR A 141 -12.58 -16.66 4.81
N THR A 142 -11.53 -16.72 5.60
CA THR A 142 -11.20 -17.85 6.45
C THR A 142 -10.93 -17.34 7.87
N PHE A 143 -11.33 -18.12 8.86
CA PHE A 143 -10.99 -17.88 10.25
C PHE A 143 -10.35 -19.14 10.83
N ASP A 144 -9.12 -19.02 11.31
CA ASP A 144 -8.43 -20.09 12.00
C ASP A 144 -8.70 -19.98 13.52
N PRO A 145 -9.42 -20.94 14.13
CA PRO A 145 -9.74 -20.90 15.55
C PRO A 145 -8.54 -21.18 16.46
N VAL A 146 -7.42 -21.69 15.94
CA VAL A 146 -6.19 -21.95 16.69
C VAL A 146 -5.33 -20.68 16.74
N THR A 147 -4.97 -20.13 15.58
CA THR A 147 -4.14 -18.91 15.51
C THR A 147 -4.94 -17.62 15.75
N LYS A 148 -6.27 -17.71 15.77
CA LYS A 148 -7.23 -16.59 15.90
C LYS A 148 -7.08 -15.57 14.77
N VAL A 149 -6.68 -16.00 13.57
CA VAL A 149 -6.50 -15.11 12.42
C VAL A 149 -7.72 -15.19 11.51
N LEU A 150 -8.37 -14.04 11.31
CA LEU A 150 -9.33 -13.82 10.23
C LEU A 150 -8.59 -13.26 9.01
N THR A 151 -8.74 -13.92 7.86
CA THR A 151 -8.26 -13.42 6.57
C THR A 151 -9.44 -13.29 5.61
N TRP A 152 -9.62 -12.11 5.02
CA TRP A 152 -10.61 -11.85 3.98
C TRP A 152 -9.90 -11.46 2.69
N ASP A 153 -9.99 -12.32 1.67
CA ASP A 153 -9.57 -12.01 0.31
C ASP A 153 -10.72 -11.32 -0.43
N VAL A 154 -10.53 -10.03 -0.70
CA VAL A 154 -11.55 -9.15 -1.29
C VAL A 154 -11.41 -9.08 -2.81
N GLY A 155 -10.20 -9.26 -3.34
CA GLY A 155 -9.88 -8.99 -4.74
C GLY A 155 -9.72 -7.50 -5.03
N LYS A 156 -10.73 -6.85 -5.63
CA LYS A 156 -10.66 -5.44 -6.10
C LYS A 156 -11.87 -4.61 -5.68
N ILE A 157 -11.71 -3.31 -5.52
CA ILE A 157 -12.83 -2.40 -5.24
C ILE A 157 -13.51 -1.98 -6.55
N THR A 158 -14.83 -2.13 -6.63
CA THR A 158 -15.68 -1.52 -7.66
C THR A 158 -16.55 -0.42 -7.04
N PRO A 159 -16.62 0.79 -7.62
CA PRO A 159 -17.35 1.91 -7.01
C PRO A 159 -18.84 1.66 -6.80
N GLN A 160 -19.48 0.86 -7.67
CA GLN A 160 -20.91 0.59 -7.63
C GLN A 160 -21.34 -0.24 -6.41
N LYS A 161 -20.45 -1.10 -5.91
CA LYS A 161 -20.75 -1.98 -4.78
C LYS A 161 -19.50 -2.16 -3.92
N LEU A 162 -19.44 -1.40 -2.83
CA LEU A 162 -18.31 -1.48 -1.91
C LEU A 162 -18.23 -2.87 -1.26
N PRO A 163 -17.03 -3.48 -1.18
CA PRO A 163 -16.85 -4.73 -0.48
C PRO A 163 -17.10 -4.57 1.02
N SER A 164 -17.83 -5.52 1.61
CA SER A 164 -18.06 -5.58 3.04
C SER A 164 -18.07 -7.02 3.55
N LEU A 165 -17.71 -7.19 4.82
CA LEU A 165 -17.74 -8.45 5.55
C LEU A 165 -18.48 -8.20 6.85
N LYS A 166 -19.62 -8.86 7.02
CA LYS A 166 -20.57 -8.59 8.11
C LYS A 166 -21.07 -9.86 8.76
N GLY A 167 -21.31 -9.86 10.06
CA GLY A 167 -21.92 -11.00 10.74
C GLY A 167 -21.63 -11.08 12.23
N LEU A 168 -21.76 -12.30 12.75
CA LEU A 168 -21.67 -12.59 14.18
C LEU A 168 -20.32 -13.21 14.54
N ILE A 169 -19.84 -12.85 15.72
CA ILE A 169 -18.66 -13.43 16.36
C ILE A 169 -19.16 -14.29 17.51
N ASN A 170 -18.73 -15.54 17.61
CA ASN A 170 -19.05 -16.36 18.78
C ASN A 170 -17.91 -16.27 19.80
N LEU A 171 -18.28 -15.98 21.04
CA LEU A 171 -17.38 -15.69 22.15
C LEU A 171 -17.44 -16.81 23.20
N GLN A 172 -16.33 -17.04 23.89
CA GLN A 172 -16.31 -17.93 25.05
C GLN A 172 -17.21 -17.38 26.15
N SER A 173 -18.17 -18.20 26.63
CA SER A 173 -19.09 -17.80 27.69
C SER A 173 -18.34 -17.46 28.98
N GLY A 174 -18.75 -16.37 29.64
CA GLY A 174 -18.15 -15.90 30.90
C GLY A 174 -16.76 -15.27 30.77
N ALA A 175 -16.21 -15.17 29.55
CA ALA A 175 -14.94 -14.48 29.34
C ALA A 175 -15.12 -12.95 29.41
N PRO A 176 -14.13 -12.22 29.92
CA PRO A 176 -14.17 -10.76 29.93
C PRO A 176 -14.19 -10.22 28.50
N LYS A 177 -14.86 -9.08 28.33
CA LYS A 177 -14.83 -8.32 27.09
C LYS A 177 -13.38 -7.88 26.78
N PRO A 178 -12.93 -7.94 25.52
CA PRO A 178 -11.65 -7.36 25.13
C PRO A 178 -11.59 -5.86 25.45
N GLU A 179 -10.44 -5.38 25.93
CA GLU A 179 -10.23 -3.96 26.27
C GLU A 179 -10.32 -3.06 25.03
N GLU A 180 -9.81 -3.54 23.88
CA GLU A 180 -9.83 -2.83 22.61
C GLU A 180 -10.31 -3.73 21.46
N ASN A 181 -10.90 -3.12 20.43
CA ASN A 181 -11.22 -3.82 19.20
C ASN A 181 -9.92 -4.15 18.43
N PRO A 182 -9.90 -5.29 17.69
CA PRO A 182 -8.71 -5.68 16.95
C PRO A 182 -8.43 -4.72 15.78
N SER A 183 -7.16 -4.50 15.48
CA SER A 183 -6.75 -3.71 14.33
C SER A 183 -6.91 -4.47 13.01
N LEU A 184 -7.26 -3.77 11.94
CA LEU A 184 -7.36 -4.32 10.58
C LEU A 184 -6.06 -4.07 9.83
N ASN A 185 -5.36 -5.12 9.42
CA ASN A 185 -4.18 -5.02 8.57
C ASN A 185 -4.60 -5.22 7.11
N ILE A 186 -4.24 -4.29 6.22
CA ILE A 186 -4.76 -4.28 4.85
C ILE A 186 -3.59 -4.35 3.87
N GLN A 187 -3.64 -5.33 2.99
CA GLN A 187 -2.79 -5.40 1.81
C GLN A 187 -3.57 -4.92 0.58
N PHE A 188 -2.91 -4.20 -0.32
CA PHE A 188 -3.49 -3.77 -1.60
C PHE A 188 -2.39 -3.36 -2.59
N LYS A 189 -2.77 -3.25 -3.85
CA LYS A 189 -1.95 -2.76 -4.96
C LYS A 189 -2.76 -1.80 -5.82
N ILE A 190 -2.12 -0.73 -6.29
CA ILE A 190 -2.68 0.26 -7.21
C ILE A 190 -1.73 0.42 -8.37
N GLN A 191 -2.18 0.09 -9.58
CA GLN A 191 -1.39 0.29 -10.79
C GLN A 191 -1.52 1.71 -11.32
N GLN A 192 -0.50 2.17 -12.06
CA GLN A 192 -0.45 3.50 -12.66
C GLN A 192 -0.53 4.64 -11.64
N LEU A 193 -0.10 4.41 -10.40
CA LEU A 193 -0.09 5.40 -9.34
C LEU A 193 1.19 5.30 -8.52
N ALA A 194 1.93 6.40 -8.42
CA ALA A 194 2.86 6.64 -7.33
C ALA A 194 2.14 7.52 -6.31
N ILE A 195 1.76 6.97 -5.16
CA ILE A 195 0.97 7.70 -4.14
C ILE A 195 1.70 8.91 -3.57
N SER A 196 3.03 8.96 -3.71
CA SER A 196 3.86 10.13 -3.39
C SER A 196 3.65 11.32 -4.32
N GLY A 197 3.06 11.10 -5.50
CA GLY A 197 2.98 12.08 -6.58
C GLY A 197 4.26 12.19 -7.41
N LEU A 198 5.31 11.40 -7.12
CA LEU A 198 6.55 11.41 -7.89
C LEU A 198 6.27 11.09 -9.37
N LYS A 199 6.76 11.95 -10.27
CA LYS A 199 6.56 11.81 -11.71
C LYS A 199 7.87 12.00 -12.46
N VAL A 200 8.21 11.02 -13.29
CA VAL A 200 9.29 11.13 -14.28
C VAL A 200 8.96 12.25 -15.26
N ASN A 201 9.91 13.15 -15.47
CA ASN A 201 9.85 14.20 -16.47
C ASN A 201 10.35 13.66 -17.82
N ARG A 202 11.63 13.28 -17.88
CA ARG A 202 12.28 12.78 -19.09
C ARG A 202 13.29 11.68 -18.79
N LEU A 203 13.47 10.81 -19.77
CA LEU A 203 14.60 9.89 -19.88
C LEU A 203 15.26 10.15 -21.23
N ASP A 204 16.48 10.69 -21.18
CA ASP A 204 17.29 11.00 -22.36
C ASP A 204 18.45 10.02 -22.47
N MET A 205 18.85 9.69 -23.71
CA MET A 205 19.95 8.77 -24.02
C MET A 205 20.96 9.49 -24.90
N TYR A 206 22.24 9.35 -24.54
CA TYR A 206 23.40 9.88 -25.26
C TYR A 206 24.39 8.75 -25.55
N GLY A 207 25.41 9.04 -26.37
CA GLY A 207 26.44 8.07 -26.77
C GLY A 207 26.01 7.14 -27.91
N GLU A 208 24.71 6.88 -28.04
CA GLU A 208 24.13 6.00 -29.07
C GLU A 208 23.13 6.74 -29.96
N LYS A 209 23.11 6.42 -31.27
CA LYS A 209 22.27 7.12 -32.27
C LYS A 209 20.88 6.51 -32.49
N TYR A 210 20.66 5.26 -32.08
CA TYR A 210 19.38 4.60 -32.26
C TYR A 210 18.32 5.17 -31.31
N LYS A 211 17.04 4.93 -31.63
CA LYS A 211 15.90 5.41 -30.83
C LYS A 211 15.26 4.24 -30.08
N PRO A 212 15.61 4.00 -28.80
CA PRO A 212 15.00 2.92 -28.04
C PRO A 212 13.58 3.26 -27.61
N PHE A 213 12.79 2.22 -27.34
CA PHE A 213 11.58 2.36 -26.56
C PHE A 213 11.92 2.74 -25.11
N LYS A 214 11.20 3.72 -24.56
CA LYS A 214 11.35 4.19 -23.19
C LYS A 214 9.99 4.15 -22.50
N GLY A 215 9.90 3.41 -21.40
CA GLY A 215 8.66 3.24 -20.65
C GLY A 215 8.87 3.44 -19.16
N VAL A 216 7.83 3.93 -18.48
CA VAL A 216 7.78 4.01 -17.02
C VAL A 216 6.45 3.42 -16.54
N LYS A 217 6.51 2.64 -15.46
CA LYS A 217 5.33 2.09 -14.78
C LYS A 217 5.39 2.47 -13.31
N TYR A 218 4.26 2.96 -12.80
CA TYR A 218 4.10 3.27 -11.38
C TYR A 218 3.21 2.23 -10.72
N VAL A 219 3.60 1.76 -9.54
CA VAL A 219 2.81 0.84 -8.72
C VAL A 219 2.93 1.26 -7.26
N THR A 220 1.80 1.44 -6.60
CA THR A 220 1.73 1.60 -5.14
C THR A 220 1.29 0.27 -4.54
N LYS A 221 1.95 -0.16 -3.47
CA LYS A 221 1.55 -1.33 -2.68
C LYS A 221 1.48 -0.94 -1.21
N ALA A 222 0.58 -1.59 -0.47
CA ALA A 222 0.61 -1.49 0.99
C ALA A 222 1.92 -2.09 1.53
N GLY A 223 2.52 -1.39 2.49
CA GLY A 223 3.52 -1.97 3.39
C GLY A 223 2.83 -2.49 4.64
N LYS A 224 3.14 -1.88 5.78
CA LYS A 224 2.39 -2.06 7.04
C LYS A 224 1.24 -1.04 7.10
N PHE A 225 0.10 -1.36 6.48
CA PHE A 225 -1.08 -0.50 6.51
C PHE A 225 -2.11 -1.04 7.52
N GLN A 226 -2.41 -0.25 8.55
CA GLN A 226 -3.27 -0.66 9.65
C GLN A 226 -4.36 0.37 9.93
N VAL A 227 -5.59 -0.11 10.18
CA VAL A 227 -6.73 0.71 10.65
C VAL A 227 -7.11 0.22 12.05
N ARG A 228 -7.09 1.12 13.04
CA ARG A 228 -7.58 0.85 14.41
C ARG A 228 -9.10 1.02 14.46
N THR A 229 -9.79 0.17 15.22
CA THR A 229 -11.26 0.05 15.19
C THR A 229 -11.93 0.25 16.55
#